data_AF-A0AA35LQ11-F1
#
_entry.id   AF-A0AA35LQ11-F1
#
_cell.length_a   1.000
_cell.length_b   1.000
_cell.length_c   1.000
_cell.angle_alpha   90.00
_cell.angle_beta   90.00
_cell.angle_gamma   90.00
#
_symmetry.space_group_name_H-M   'P 1'
#
loop_
_entity.id
_entity.type
_entity.pdbx_description
1 polymer ?
#
loop_
_entity_poly.entity_id
_entity_poly.type
_entity_poly.pdbx_seq_one_letter_code
_entity_poly.pdbx_strand_id
1 'polypeptide(L)'
;MESSNPPGQHKIFGGDLPAFLSRITLDPYGAYRRTGQIDHVDTAVLSAQQAVANTANNNPNRAGRLCNLAIMLESRYQRTAVISDLREAVSAAQQSALITPEDHPDRADHPDRPGYLNNRGLELERRHKQTGSSDDLKEACDSFIEAWETPSAIPFHRIRSATRCIRLLVLQGKAKAAAEIGTGAIGLLPMVNTKLLSRTDQQYVVSTFAGIAANTCALLLAMGKVKDALLDLEQGRAVILGQLMDGRSDIAGWATKKPKLARRYEKLRNKIRKIPGYERFLRCQTTKQMKECAKGGSIVIINLTELRSDAIIVSPTAIKRIHLPDLSADEATTWLNTSWTGRRAERARRNKEYAIYLSWLWKTCVKVVLDALRALHKPTVCEPFRVWWIGSGLASSMPFHAAGIHDPGSTETAYHQTISSYTPSIKALAHAQWKERGCEASSDALLSVTMPTTPPIGGKAQEMEMLLS
;
A
#
# COMPACT_ATOMS: atom_id res chain seq x y z
N MET A 1 -7.84 65.62 34.51
CA MET A 1 -9.05 64.94 33.99
C MET A 1 -8.66 64.30 32.67
N GLU A 2 -8.29 63.03 32.76
CA GLU A 2 -8.11 62.12 31.65
C GLU A 2 -9.48 61.78 31.05
N SER A 3 -9.57 61.67 29.73
CA SER A 3 -10.55 60.81 29.06
C SER A 3 -9.95 60.23 27.77
N SER A 4 -9.25 59.12 27.96
CA SER A 4 -9.31 57.89 27.15
C SER A 4 -9.90 57.98 25.74
N ASN A 5 -9.02 57.98 24.73
CA ASN A 5 -9.29 57.32 23.45
C ASN A 5 -8.72 55.89 23.52
N PRO A 6 -9.44 54.84 23.07
CA PRO A 6 -8.99 53.46 23.21
C PRO A 6 -7.81 53.16 22.25
N PRO A 7 -6.70 52.56 22.73
CA PRO A 7 -5.59 52.15 21.90
C PRO A 7 -5.86 50.74 21.36
N GLY A 8 -5.74 50.54 20.04
CA GLY A 8 -5.87 49.19 19.48
C GLY A 8 -5.95 49.06 17.96
N GLN A 9 -6.02 50.16 17.19
CA GLN A 9 -5.90 50.10 15.74
C GLN A 9 -4.46 50.43 15.29
N HIS A 10 -3.52 49.54 15.61
CA HIS A 10 -2.21 49.56 14.95
C HIS A 10 -2.19 48.58 13.79
N LYS A 11 -2.03 49.15 12.59
CA LYS A 11 -1.55 48.52 11.36
C LYS A 11 -0.45 47.49 11.65
N ILE A 12 -0.79 46.20 11.58
CA ILE A 12 0.17 45.10 11.43
C ILE A 12 -0.25 44.29 10.19
N PHE A 13 -0.32 44.93 9.03
CA PHE A 13 -0.41 44.24 7.74
C PHE A 13 0.70 44.77 6.84
N GLY A 14 1.92 44.33 7.16
CA GLY A 14 3.14 44.55 6.37
C GLY A 14 3.92 43.24 6.17
N GLY A 15 3.24 42.10 6.28
CA GLY A 15 3.77 40.77 6.07
C GLY A 15 2.62 39.86 5.62
N ASP A 16 2.90 39.05 4.61
CA ASP A 16 1.98 38.21 3.83
C ASP A 16 0.79 37.65 4.66
N LEU A 17 -0.34 38.40 4.67
CA LEU A 17 -1.59 38.03 5.36
C LEU A 17 -2.03 36.59 5.04
N PRO A 18 -1.83 36.09 3.80
CA PRO A 18 -1.99 34.68 3.48
C PRO A 18 -1.17 33.70 4.32
N ALA A 19 0.12 33.96 4.51
CA ALA A 19 1.03 33.12 5.30
C ALA A 19 0.73 33.22 6.80
N PHE A 20 0.37 34.41 7.28
CA PHE A 20 -0.07 34.61 8.66
C PHE A 20 -1.33 33.80 8.97
N LEU A 21 -2.36 33.90 8.11
CA LEU A 21 -3.61 33.14 8.27
C LEU A 21 -3.38 31.63 8.14
N SER A 22 -2.47 31.18 7.27
CA SER A 22 -2.09 29.77 7.19
C SER A 22 -1.43 29.29 8.47
N ARG A 23 -0.53 30.09 9.07
CA ARG A 23 0.19 29.75 10.29
C ARG A 23 -0.73 29.61 11.50
N ILE A 24 -1.62 30.58 11.72
CA ILE A 24 -2.57 30.53 12.86
C ILE A 24 -3.57 29.37 12.75
N THR A 25 -3.87 28.88 11.54
CA THR A 25 -4.72 27.70 11.35
C THR A 25 -3.99 26.37 11.58
N LEU A 26 -2.75 26.26 11.10
CA LEU A 26 -2.01 24.99 11.11
C LEU A 26 -1.29 24.71 12.43
N ASP A 27 -0.90 25.73 13.18
CA ASP A 27 -0.19 25.56 14.46
C ASP A 27 -1.05 24.87 15.54
N PRO A 28 -2.31 25.28 15.80
CA PRO A 28 -3.20 24.58 16.73
C PRO A 28 -3.48 23.15 16.27
N TYR A 29 -3.67 22.94 14.97
CA TYR A 29 -3.90 21.60 14.43
C TYR A 29 -2.66 20.71 14.56
N GLY A 30 -1.45 21.27 14.37
CA GLY A 30 -0.20 20.57 14.63
C GLY A 30 -0.03 20.19 16.11
N ALA A 31 -0.47 21.05 17.03
CA ALA A 31 -0.52 20.74 18.46
C ALA A 31 -1.53 19.62 18.76
N TYR A 32 -2.74 19.68 18.18
CA TYR A 32 -3.74 18.61 18.28
C TYR A 32 -3.18 17.26 17.80
N ARG A 33 -2.52 17.22 16.64
CA ARG A 33 -1.93 15.97 16.11
C ARG A 33 -0.86 15.36 17.01
N ARG A 34 -0.21 16.17 17.86
CA ARG A 34 0.80 15.71 18.83
C ARG A 34 0.19 15.30 20.17
N THR A 35 -0.79 16.05 20.68
CA THR A 35 -1.30 15.87 22.06
C THR A 35 -2.64 15.16 22.14
N GLY A 36 -3.43 15.16 21.05
CA GLY A 36 -4.80 14.64 21.02
C GLY A 36 -5.81 15.45 21.84
N GLN A 37 -5.43 16.61 22.38
CA GLN A 37 -6.28 17.45 23.21
C GLN A 37 -7.34 18.18 22.38
N ILE A 38 -8.60 18.11 22.80
CA ILE A 38 -9.73 18.60 22.02
C ILE A 38 -9.71 20.13 21.83
N ASP A 39 -9.27 20.88 22.84
CA ASP A 39 -9.20 22.34 22.77
C ASP A 39 -8.34 22.85 21.60
N HIS A 40 -7.29 22.09 21.24
CA HIS A 40 -6.44 22.41 20.10
C HIS A 40 -7.16 22.24 18.76
N VAL A 41 -8.04 21.23 18.61
CA VAL A 41 -8.83 21.07 17.38
C VAL A 41 -9.96 22.08 17.30
N ASP A 42 -10.58 22.45 18.42
CA ASP A 42 -11.57 23.53 18.45
C ASP A 42 -10.98 24.87 18.03
N THR A 43 -9.80 25.20 18.59
CA THR A 43 -9.05 26.41 18.21
C THR A 43 -8.67 26.38 16.72
N ALA A 44 -8.27 25.23 16.19
CA ALA A 44 -7.94 25.05 14.78
C ALA A 44 -9.15 25.29 13.87
N VAL A 45 -10.31 24.70 14.20
CA VAL A 45 -11.56 24.86 13.44
C VAL A 45 -11.99 26.31 13.43
N LEU A 46 -12.02 26.98 14.58
CA LEU A 46 -12.38 28.41 14.67
C LEU A 46 -11.46 29.28 13.81
N SER A 47 -10.15 29.05 13.89
CA SER A 47 -9.17 29.77 13.09
C SER A 47 -9.38 29.51 11.59
N ALA A 48 -9.71 28.28 11.20
CA ALA A 48 -9.94 27.92 9.80
C ALA A 48 -11.23 28.53 9.24
N GLN A 49 -12.30 28.56 10.03
CA GLN A 49 -13.55 29.25 9.68
C GLN A 49 -13.31 30.75 9.45
N GLN A 50 -12.58 31.41 10.37
CA GLN A 50 -12.20 32.82 10.20
C GLN A 50 -11.32 33.05 8.97
N ALA A 51 -10.35 32.17 8.72
CA ALA A 51 -9.50 32.26 7.54
C ALA A 51 -10.34 32.16 6.25
N VAL A 52 -11.29 31.24 6.17
CA VAL A 52 -12.21 31.12 5.02
C VAL A 52 -13.11 32.35 4.90
N ALA A 53 -13.70 32.85 5.99
CA ALA A 53 -14.56 34.03 5.98
C ALA A 53 -13.82 35.29 5.48
N ASN A 54 -12.54 35.45 5.83
CA ASN A 54 -11.70 36.57 5.43
C ASN A 54 -11.05 36.42 4.04
N THR A 55 -11.41 35.40 3.26
CA THR A 55 -10.85 35.17 1.93
C THR A 55 -11.89 35.42 0.85
N ALA A 56 -11.65 36.32 -0.10
CA ALA A 56 -12.56 36.51 -1.24
C ALA A 56 -12.73 35.22 -2.08
N ASN A 57 -13.90 35.04 -2.70
CA ASN A 57 -14.23 33.83 -3.46
C ASN A 57 -13.29 33.55 -4.64
N ASN A 58 -12.77 34.61 -5.27
CA ASN A 58 -11.83 34.54 -6.39
C ASN A 58 -10.36 34.40 -5.96
N ASN A 59 -10.06 34.30 -4.66
CA ASN A 59 -8.70 34.18 -4.19
C ASN A 59 -8.16 32.75 -4.42
N PRO A 60 -6.99 32.58 -5.05
CA PRO A 60 -6.39 31.27 -5.31
C PRO A 60 -6.20 30.39 -4.07
N ASN A 61 -6.01 30.99 -2.89
CA ASN A 61 -5.78 30.26 -1.64
C ASN A 61 -7.07 29.79 -0.95
N ARG A 62 -8.25 30.23 -1.42
CA ARG A 62 -9.53 29.88 -0.77
C ARG A 62 -9.81 28.38 -0.82
N ALA A 63 -9.52 27.72 -1.94
CA ALA A 63 -9.70 26.28 -2.10
C ALA A 63 -8.86 25.50 -1.08
N GLY A 64 -7.59 25.87 -0.88
CA GLY A 64 -6.72 25.28 0.14
C GLY A 64 -7.21 25.50 1.57
N ARG A 65 -7.73 26.70 1.89
CA ARG A 65 -8.30 27.00 3.21
C ARG A 65 -9.55 26.19 3.52
N LEU A 66 -10.44 26.04 2.54
CA LEU A 66 -11.63 25.19 2.65
C LEU A 66 -11.26 23.71 2.81
N CYS A 67 -10.23 23.24 2.10
CA CYS A 67 -9.71 21.90 2.27
C CYS A 67 -9.19 21.67 3.71
N ASN A 68 -8.45 22.64 4.26
CA ASN A 68 -7.96 22.56 5.64
C ASN A 68 -9.11 22.60 6.65
N LEU A 69 -10.11 23.46 6.45
CA LEU A 69 -11.31 23.51 7.29
C LEU A 69 -12.03 22.16 7.31
N ALA A 70 -12.23 21.52 6.15
CA ALA A 70 -12.85 20.20 6.06
C ALA A 70 -12.08 19.15 6.89
N ILE A 71 -10.74 19.12 6.78
CA ILE A 71 -9.88 18.18 7.55
C ILE A 71 -9.99 18.43 9.06
N MET A 72 -10.01 19.68 9.50
CA MET A 72 -10.08 20.03 10.92
C MET A 72 -11.45 19.69 11.51
N LEU A 73 -12.54 19.98 10.77
CA LEU A 73 -13.90 19.59 11.14
C LEU A 73 -14.06 18.08 11.22
N GLU A 74 -13.45 17.35 10.29
CA GLU A 74 -13.43 15.88 10.32
C GLU A 74 -12.70 15.34 11.56
N SER A 75 -11.55 15.92 11.88
CA SER A 75 -10.80 15.53 13.08
C SER A 75 -11.59 15.82 14.36
N ARG A 76 -12.34 16.92 14.42
CA ARG A 76 -13.24 17.22 15.54
C ARG A 76 -14.40 16.22 15.58
N TYR A 77 -15.04 15.94 14.45
CA TYR A 77 -16.12 14.95 14.35
C TYR A 77 -15.68 13.57 14.85
N GLN A 78 -14.48 13.10 14.51
CA GLN A 78 -13.97 11.82 15.00
C GLN A 78 -13.88 11.75 16.54
N ARG A 79 -13.74 12.90 17.21
CA ARG A 79 -13.62 13.00 18.67
C ARG A 79 -14.97 13.21 19.36
N THR A 80 -15.88 13.94 18.72
CA THR A 80 -17.14 14.39 19.34
C THR A 80 -18.36 13.63 18.84
N ALA A 81 -18.26 12.97 17.68
CA ALA A 81 -19.37 12.40 16.92
C ALA A 81 -20.48 13.40 16.56
N VAL A 82 -20.21 14.71 16.60
CA VAL A 82 -21.19 15.76 16.31
C VAL A 82 -21.45 15.85 14.81
N ILE A 83 -22.63 15.41 14.37
CA ILE A 83 -22.96 15.26 12.94
C ILE A 83 -22.93 16.58 12.14
N SER A 84 -23.11 17.74 12.79
CA SER A 84 -23.00 19.04 12.13
C SER A 84 -21.59 19.31 11.61
N ASP A 85 -20.56 18.84 12.33
CA ASP A 85 -19.16 18.99 11.90
C ASP A 85 -18.91 18.21 10.61
N LEU A 86 -19.46 17.00 10.51
CA LEU A 86 -19.36 16.19 9.29
C LEU A 86 -20.10 16.84 8.10
N ARG A 87 -21.28 17.44 8.35
CA ARG A 87 -22.03 18.17 7.30
C ARG A 87 -21.25 19.40 6.81
N GLU A 88 -20.68 20.16 7.74
CA GLU A 88 -19.86 21.32 7.41
C GLU A 88 -18.57 20.91 6.69
N ALA A 89 -17.92 19.80 7.10
CA ALA A 89 -16.75 19.26 6.43
C ALA A 89 -17.04 18.88 4.97
N VAL A 90 -18.17 18.20 4.71
CA VAL A 90 -18.60 17.89 3.32
C VAL A 90 -18.83 19.17 2.51
N SER A 91 -19.53 20.15 3.08
CA SER A 91 -19.78 21.43 2.41
C SER A 91 -18.48 22.15 2.05
N ALA A 92 -17.53 22.23 3.00
CA ALA A 92 -16.23 22.84 2.77
C ALA A 92 -15.41 22.08 1.71
N ALA A 93 -15.44 20.75 1.72
CA ALA A 93 -14.73 19.93 0.74
C ALA A 93 -15.34 20.03 -0.67
N GLN A 94 -16.67 20.11 -0.78
CA GLN A 94 -17.37 20.37 -2.04
C GLN A 94 -17.01 21.75 -2.61
N GLN A 95 -17.06 22.80 -1.78
CA GLN A 95 -16.66 24.15 -2.21
C GLN A 95 -15.19 24.21 -2.64
N SER A 96 -14.29 23.55 -1.90
CA SER A 96 -12.87 23.45 -2.26
C SER A 96 -12.66 22.84 -3.65
N ALA A 97 -13.39 21.77 -3.96
CA ALA A 97 -13.34 21.11 -5.26
C ALA A 97 -13.99 21.94 -6.39
N LEU A 98 -14.88 22.88 -6.08
CA LEU A 98 -15.56 23.75 -7.04
C LEU A 98 -14.80 25.05 -7.33
N ILE A 99 -14.02 25.59 -6.40
CA ILE A 99 -13.30 26.89 -6.51
C ILE A 99 -12.08 26.82 -7.46
N THR A 100 -11.99 25.82 -8.33
CA THR A 100 -10.98 25.82 -9.40
C THR A 100 -11.43 26.86 -10.45
N PRO A 101 -10.67 27.94 -10.74
CA PRO A 101 -11.16 29.08 -11.52
C PRO A 101 -11.71 28.66 -12.89
N GLU A 102 -12.93 29.10 -13.21
CA GLU A 102 -13.60 28.79 -14.49
C GLU A 102 -12.82 29.27 -15.72
N ASP A 103 -11.95 30.27 -15.56
CA ASP A 103 -11.19 30.92 -16.64
C ASP A 103 -9.74 30.46 -16.77
N HIS A 104 -9.28 29.44 -16.01
CA HIS A 104 -7.91 28.94 -16.18
C HIS A 104 -7.86 27.92 -17.33
N PRO A 105 -7.05 28.14 -18.38
CA PRO A 105 -6.94 27.25 -19.55
C PRO A 105 -6.59 25.80 -19.17
N ASP A 106 -5.98 25.61 -17.99
CA ASP A 106 -5.56 24.32 -17.44
C ASP A 106 -6.46 23.83 -16.29
N ARG A 107 -7.79 24.06 -16.36
CA ARG A 107 -8.81 23.68 -15.34
C ARG A 107 -8.69 22.25 -14.82
N ALA A 108 -8.35 21.30 -15.69
CA ALA A 108 -8.13 19.88 -15.35
C ALA A 108 -6.74 19.62 -14.76
N ASP A 109 -5.77 20.51 -14.98
CA ASP A 109 -4.35 20.31 -14.65
C ASP A 109 -3.87 21.16 -13.46
N HIS A 110 -4.79 21.76 -12.68
CA HIS A 110 -4.40 22.40 -11.43
C HIS A 110 -3.75 21.36 -10.50
N PRO A 111 -2.49 21.56 -10.06
CA PRO A 111 -1.70 20.52 -9.40
C PRO A 111 -2.33 19.99 -8.12
N ASP A 112 -3.10 20.84 -7.40
CA ASP A 112 -3.74 20.48 -6.14
C ASP A 112 -5.18 19.97 -6.26
N ARG A 113 -5.81 20.08 -7.45
CA ARG A 113 -7.20 19.64 -7.67
C ARG A 113 -7.45 18.17 -7.29
N PRO A 114 -6.57 17.21 -7.66
CA PRO A 114 -6.70 15.82 -7.23
C PRO A 114 -6.65 15.66 -5.70
N GLY A 115 -5.95 16.56 -5.00
CA GLY A 115 -5.95 16.63 -3.53
C GLY A 115 -7.32 17.02 -2.98
N TYR A 116 -7.96 18.04 -3.55
CA TYR A 116 -9.28 18.51 -3.15
C TYR A 116 -10.39 17.49 -3.47
N LEU A 117 -10.35 16.88 -4.65
CA LEU A 117 -11.27 15.81 -5.05
C LEU A 117 -11.16 14.59 -4.13
N ASN A 118 -9.95 14.22 -3.74
CA ASN A 118 -9.73 13.19 -2.73
C ASN A 118 -10.36 13.54 -1.39
N ASN A 119 -10.22 14.79 -0.94
CA ASN A 119 -10.79 15.22 0.32
C ASN A 119 -12.33 15.18 0.26
N ARG A 120 -12.93 15.72 -0.81
CA ARG A 120 -14.37 15.62 -1.07
C ARG A 120 -14.85 14.18 -1.04
N GLY A 121 -14.19 13.28 -1.76
CA GLY A 121 -14.54 11.86 -1.79
C GLY A 121 -14.46 11.20 -0.41
N LEU A 122 -13.47 11.55 0.41
CA LEU A 122 -13.33 11.03 1.77
C LEU A 122 -14.45 11.52 2.70
N GLU A 123 -14.80 12.81 2.67
CA GLU A 123 -15.89 13.34 3.51
C GLU A 123 -17.25 12.74 3.13
N LEU A 124 -17.50 12.57 1.83
CA LEU A 124 -18.71 11.89 1.34
C LEU A 124 -18.73 10.40 1.73
N GLU A 125 -17.61 9.68 1.61
CA GLU A 125 -17.50 8.29 2.07
C GLU A 125 -17.82 8.16 3.56
N ARG A 126 -17.33 9.10 4.39
CA ARG A 126 -17.63 9.12 5.83
C ARG A 126 -19.10 9.39 6.11
N ARG A 127 -19.69 10.39 5.44
CA ARG A 127 -21.13 10.70 5.61
C ARG A 127 -22.02 9.55 5.13
N HIS A 128 -21.65 8.86 4.05
CA HIS A 128 -22.31 7.63 3.62
C HIS A 128 -22.28 6.57 4.72
N LYS A 129 -21.12 6.31 5.35
CA LYS A 129 -21.02 5.30 6.43
C LYS A 129 -21.94 5.58 7.63
N GLN A 130 -22.25 6.85 7.89
CA GLN A 130 -23.10 7.26 9.01
C GLN A 130 -24.59 7.30 8.65
N THR A 131 -24.91 7.67 7.41
CA THR A 131 -26.29 7.94 6.98
C THR A 131 -26.89 6.85 6.09
N GLY A 132 -26.04 5.99 5.50
CA GLY A 132 -26.44 5.06 4.45
C GLY A 132 -26.72 5.71 3.09
N SER A 133 -26.45 7.01 2.90
CA SER A 133 -26.80 7.77 1.68
C SER A 133 -26.13 7.18 0.43
N SER A 134 -26.91 6.64 -0.51
CA SER A 134 -26.39 6.10 -1.76
C SER A 134 -25.82 7.19 -2.68
N ASP A 135 -26.39 8.39 -2.63
CA ASP A 135 -25.91 9.54 -3.38
C ASP A 135 -24.51 9.96 -2.93
N ASP A 136 -24.27 9.96 -1.61
CA ASP A 136 -22.93 10.24 -1.07
C ASP A 136 -21.91 9.20 -1.53
N LEU A 137 -22.29 7.92 -1.57
CA LEU A 137 -21.43 6.84 -2.06
C LEU A 137 -21.08 7.05 -3.54
N LYS A 138 -22.06 7.46 -4.35
CA LYS A 138 -21.89 7.73 -5.77
C LYS A 138 -21.00 8.95 -6.00
N GLU A 139 -21.29 10.08 -5.37
CA GLU A 139 -20.48 11.29 -5.48
C GLU A 139 -19.05 11.09 -4.96
N ALA A 140 -18.87 10.28 -3.90
CA ALA A 140 -17.55 9.91 -3.40
C ALA A 140 -16.76 9.15 -4.47
N CYS A 141 -17.41 8.16 -5.09
CA CYS A 141 -16.83 7.37 -6.17
C CYS A 141 -16.44 8.26 -7.37
N ASP A 142 -17.34 9.12 -7.82
CA ASP A 142 -17.11 10.02 -8.95
C ASP A 142 -15.94 10.97 -8.66
N SER A 143 -15.84 11.50 -7.44
CA SER A 143 -14.73 12.36 -7.01
C SER A 143 -13.38 11.62 -7.05
N PHE A 144 -13.34 10.35 -6.63
CA PHE A 144 -12.11 9.55 -6.71
C PHE A 144 -11.74 9.15 -8.13
N ILE A 145 -12.72 8.86 -9.00
CA ILE A 145 -12.48 8.56 -10.42
C ILE A 145 -11.89 9.80 -11.11
N GLU A 146 -12.48 10.97 -10.90
CA GLU A 146 -11.97 12.21 -11.50
C GLU A 146 -10.52 12.50 -11.07
N ALA A 147 -10.21 12.30 -9.77
CA ALA A 147 -8.85 12.44 -9.26
C ALA A 147 -7.87 11.40 -9.83
N TRP A 148 -8.34 10.18 -10.10
CA TRP A 148 -7.55 9.10 -10.71
C TRP A 148 -7.24 9.37 -12.20
N GLU A 149 -8.24 9.87 -12.92
CA GLU A 149 -8.18 10.11 -14.36
C GLU A 149 -7.37 11.35 -14.72
N THR A 150 -7.13 12.27 -13.78
CA THR A 150 -6.31 13.47 -13.98
C THR A 150 -4.84 13.09 -14.28
N PRO A 151 -4.33 13.19 -15.52
CA PRO A 151 -3.02 12.65 -15.89
C PRO A 151 -1.85 13.46 -15.32
N SER A 152 -2.03 14.77 -15.17
CA SER A 152 -1.07 15.73 -14.59
C SER A 152 -0.89 15.58 -13.08
N ALA A 153 -1.79 14.86 -12.42
CA ALA A 153 -1.75 14.66 -10.97
C ALA A 153 -0.51 13.85 -10.54
N ILE A 154 0.03 14.21 -9.36
CA ILE A 154 1.11 13.47 -8.73
C ILE A 154 0.66 12.00 -8.56
N PRO A 155 1.44 10.99 -9.00
CA PRO A 155 1.06 9.58 -8.94
C PRO A 155 0.61 9.12 -7.54
N PHE A 156 1.16 9.70 -6.46
CA PHE A 156 0.74 9.42 -5.09
C PHE A 156 -0.75 9.71 -4.86
N HIS A 157 -1.23 10.88 -5.31
CA HIS A 157 -2.64 11.26 -5.15
C HIS A 157 -3.55 10.37 -6.00
N ARG A 158 -3.13 10.04 -7.22
CA ARG A 158 -3.87 9.13 -8.11
C ARG A 158 -4.04 7.75 -7.50
N ILE A 159 -2.95 7.13 -7.04
CA ILE A 159 -3.02 5.80 -6.41
C ILE A 159 -3.87 5.85 -5.14
N ARG A 160 -3.79 6.93 -4.36
CA ARG A 160 -4.64 7.10 -3.17
C ARG A 160 -6.13 7.15 -3.53
N SER A 161 -6.50 7.86 -4.59
CA SER A 161 -7.87 7.89 -5.12
C SER A 161 -8.31 6.52 -5.60
N ALA A 162 -7.48 5.84 -6.39
CA ALA A 162 -7.74 4.50 -6.90
C ALA A 162 -8.03 3.50 -5.78
N THR A 163 -7.21 3.46 -4.72
CA THR A 163 -7.42 2.56 -3.57
C THR A 163 -8.79 2.75 -2.93
N ARG A 164 -9.25 3.99 -2.77
CA ARG A 164 -10.58 4.29 -2.21
C ARG A 164 -11.70 3.93 -3.18
N CYS A 165 -11.53 4.30 -4.45
CA CYS A 165 -12.49 4.05 -5.51
C CYS A 165 -12.77 2.55 -5.72
N ILE A 166 -11.75 1.68 -5.65
CA ILE A 166 -11.89 0.23 -5.85
C ILE A 166 -12.96 -0.34 -4.91
N ARG A 167 -12.91 0.01 -3.62
CA ARG A 167 -13.89 -0.46 -2.64
C ARG A 167 -15.31 0.02 -2.98
N LEU A 168 -15.47 1.30 -3.33
CA LEU A 168 -16.80 1.87 -3.61
C LEU A 168 -17.40 1.30 -4.91
N LEU A 169 -16.58 1.09 -5.94
CA LEU A 169 -17.01 0.45 -7.18
C LEU A 169 -17.49 -0.97 -6.96
N VAL A 170 -16.83 -1.74 -6.09
CA VAL A 170 -17.29 -3.09 -5.75
C VAL A 170 -18.64 -3.06 -5.04
N LEU A 171 -18.85 -2.14 -4.08
CA LEU A 171 -20.15 -1.96 -3.43
C LEU A 171 -21.28 -1.59 -4.42
N GLN A 172 -20.94 -0.91 -5.52
CA GLN A 172 -21.86 -0.58 -6.61
C GLN A 172 -22.00 -1.70 -7.66
N GLY A 173 -21.38 -2.87 -7.47
CA GLY A 173 -21.40 -3.98 -8.45
C GLY A 173 -20.53 -3.76 -9.70
N LYS A 174 -19.71 -2.69 -9.74
CA LYS A 174 -18.84 -2.31 -10.87
C LYS A 174 -17.46 -2.95 -10.79
N ALA A 175 -17.40 -4.28 -10.61
CA ALA A 175 -16.14 -5.01 -10.37
C ALA A 175 -15.12 -4.89 -11.53
N LYS A 176 -15.58 -4.81 -12.78
CA LYS A 176 -14.69 -4.64 -13.95
C LYS A 176 -13.92 -3.31 -13.91
N ALA A 177 -14.63 -2.21 -13.67
CA ALA A 177 -14.01 -0.90 -13.55
C ALA A 177 -13.04 -0.84 -12.36
N ALA A 178 -13.39 -1.48 -11.24
CA ALA A 178 -12.51 -1.59 -10.08
C ALA A 178 -11.21 -2.33 -10.41
N ALA A 179 -11.28 -3.42 -11.19
CA ALA A 179 -10.09 -4.17 -11.62
C ALA A 179 -9.18 -3.33 -12.53
N GLU A 180 -9.75 -2.60 -13.48
CA GLU A 180 -9.00 -1.74 -14.41
C GLU A 180 -8.27 -0.61 -13.68
N ILE A 181 -8.94 0.07 -12.74
CA ILE A 181 -8.31 1.08 -11.87
C ILE A 181 -7.21 0.46 -11.00
N GLY A 182 -7.45 -0.73 -10.43
CA GLY A 182 -6.48 -1.46 -9.63
C GLY A 182 -5.19 -1.80 -10.39
N THR A 183 -5.32 -2.36 -11.59
CA THR A 183 -4.17 -2.66 -12.48
C THR A 183 -3.41 -1.39 -12.84
N GLY A 184 -4.12 -0.31 -13.18
CA GLY A 184 -3.50 0.99 -13.45
C GLY A 184 -2.72 1.52 -12.25
N ALA A 185 -3.28 1.43 -11.05
CA ALA A 185 -2.64 1.90 -9.82
C ALA A 185 -1.38 1.10 -9.47
N ILE A 186 -1.41 -0.23 -9.65
CA ILE A 186 -0.23 -1.11 -9.52
C ILE A 186 0.86 -0.74 -10.54
N GLY A 187 0.46 -0.30 -11.74
CA GLY A 187 1.35 0.26 -12.75
C GLY A 187 2.11 1.51 -12.30
N LEU A 188 1.49 2.34 -11.47
CA LEU A 188 2.08 3.58 -10.95
C LEU A 188 2.88 3.40 -9.64
N LEU A 189 2.73 2.28 -8.92
CA LEU A 189 3.45 2.01 -7.67
C LEU A 189 4.98 2.22 -7.75
N PRO A 190 5.68 1.81 -8.83
CA PRO A 190 7.12 2.06 -8.95
C PRO A 190 7.51 3.55 -9.00
N MET A 191 6.57 4.46 -9.32
CA MET A 191 6.82 5.90 -9.36
C MET A 191 6.70 6.57 -8.00
N VAL A 192 5.90 6.00 -7.10
CA VAL A 192 5.69 6.56 -5.75
C VAL A 192 6.61 5.95 -4.72
N ASN A 193 6.96 4.67 -4.87
CA ASN A 193 7.96 4.02 -4.04
C ASN A 193 9.30 4.05 -4.78
N THR A 194 10.12 5.07 -4.56
CA THR A 194 11.44 5.21 -5.20
C THR A 194 12.57 5.07 -4.18
N LYS A 195 13.75 4.59 -4.63
CA LYS A 195 14.96 4.55 -3.80
C LYS A 195 15.46 5.93 -3.33
N LEU A 196 14.84 7.01 -3.83
CA LEU A 196 15.19 8.38 -3.47
C LEU A 196 14.50 8.85 -2.19
N LEU A 197 13.43 8.17 -1.78
CA LEU A 197 12.72 8.41 -0.54
C LEU A 197 13.53 7.91 0.65
N SER A 198 13.39 8.57 1.81
CA SER A 198 13.90 8.04 3.06
C SER A 198 13.22 6.71 3.39
N ARG A 199 13.84 5.88 4.23
CA ARG A 199 13.22 4.61 4.67
C ARG A 199 11.86 4.83 5.33
N THR A 200 11.72 5.90 6.10
CA THR A 200 10.45 6.27 6.76
C THR A 200 9.39 6.63 5.73
N ASP A 201 9.74 7.39 4.69
CA ASP A 201 8.80 7.76 3.62
C ASP A 201 8.43 6.54 2.75
N GLN A 202 9.38 5.64 2.49
CA GLN A 202 9.10 4.37 1.82
C GLN A 202 8.13 3.53 2.64
N GLN A 203 8.34 3.41 3.95
CA GLN A 203 7.43 2.69 4.84
C GLN A 203 6.03 3.33 4.84
N TYR A 204 5.94 4.65 4.81
CA TYR A 204 4.67 5.37 4.69
C TYR A 204 3.97 5.08 3.35
N VAL A 205 4.70 5.10 2.23
CA VAL A 205 4.15 4.78 0.90
C VAL A 205 3.66 3.33 0.85
N VAL A 206 4.46 2.38 1.35
CA VAL A 206 4.11 0.96 1.38
C VAL A 206 2.89 0.70 2.25
N SER A 207 2.79 1.34 3.43
CA SER A 207 1.63 1.19 4.31
C SER A 207 0.38 1.85 3.74
N THR A 208 0.51 3.01 3.09
CA THR A 208 -0.62 3.75 2.49
C THR A 208 -1.30 2.96 1.38
N PHE A 209 -0.54 2.19 0.60
CA PHE A 209 -1.05 1.42 -0.53
C PHE A 209 -1.13 -0.09 -0.26
N ALA A 210 -1.03 -0.49 1.01
CA ALA A 210 -1.20 -1.87 1.43
C ALA A 210 -2.58 -2.40 0.99
N GLY A 211 -2.62 -3.63 0.50
CA GLY A 211 -3.85 -4.28 0.07
C GLY A 211 -4.28 -4.02 -1.37
N ILE A 212 -3.77 -2.98 -2.06
CA ILE A 212 -4.20 -2.68 -3.45
C ILE A 212 -3.95 -3.86 -4.40
N ALA A 213 -2.78 -4.50 -4.28
CA ALA A 213 -2.41 -5.66 -5.09
C ALA A 213 -3.27 -6.89 -4.77
N ALA A 214 -3.59 -7.11 -3.49
CA ALA A 214 -4.42 -8.23 -3.05
C ALA A 214 -5.88 -8.08 -3.52
N ASN A 215 -6.44 -6.86 -3.41
CA ASN A 215 -7.80 -6.55 -3.84
C ASN A 215 -7.92 -6.61 -5.37
N THR A 216 -6.94 -6.09 -6.11
CA THR A 216 -6.91 -6.17 -7.57
C THR A 216 -6.78 -7.63 -8.03
N CYS A 217 -5.90 -8.41 -7.39
CA CYS A 217 -5.78 -9.84 -7.64
C CYS A 217 -7.12 -10.57 -7.44
N ALA A 218 -7.81 -10.31 -6.33
CA ALA A 218 -9.15 -10.81 -6.08
C ALA A 218 -10.09 -10.50 -7.26
N LEU A 219 -10.21 -9.23 -7.66
CA LEU A 219 -11.10 -8.82 -8.75
C LEU A 219 -10.76 -9.51 -10.08
N LEU A 220 -9.48 -9.59 -10.44
CA LEU A 220 -9.04 -10.27 -11.66
C LEU A 220 -9.31 -11.77 -11.62
N LEU A 221 -9.12 -12.42 -10.47
CA LEU A 221 -9.47 -13.83 -10.28
C LEU A 221 -10.97 -14.04 -10.45
N ALA A 222 -11.82 -13.13 -9.98
CA ALA A 222 -13.27 -13.17 -10.18
C ALA A 222 -13.67 -13.19 -11.65
N MET A 223 -12.93 -12.47 -12.47
CA MET A 223 -13.11 -12.39 -13.92
C MET A 223 -12.43 -13.54 -14.69
N GLY A 224 -11.82 -14.51 -13.99
CA GLY A 224 -11.10 -15.62 -14.62
C GLY A 224 -9.72 -15.25 -15.21
N LYS A 225 -9.25 -14.02 -14.98
CA LYS A 225 -7.96 -13.51 -15.49
C LYS A 225 -6.79 -13.94 -14.60
N VAL A 226 -6.56 -15.24 -14.47
CA VAL A 226 -5.59 -15.81 -13.51
C VAL A 226 -4.16 -15.34 -13.76
N LYS A 227 -3.74 -15.26 -15.04
CA LYS A 227 -2.38 -14.83 -15.39
C LYS A 227 -2.14 -13.36 -15.04
N ASP A 228 -3.11 -12.50 -15.35
CA ASP A 228 -3.02 -11.07 -15.05
C ASP A 228 -3.04 -10.83 -13.53
N ALA A 229 -3.90 -11.55 -12.81
CA ALA A 229 -3.94 -11.51 -11.35
C ALA A 229 -2.59 -11.86 -10.71
N LEU A 230 -1.93 -12.90 -11.20
CA LEU A 230 -0.61 -13.31 -10.73
C LEU A 230 0.45 -12.24 -11.03
N LEU A 231 0.44 -11.67 -12.23
CA LEU A 231 1.41 -10.66 -12.66
C LEU A 231 1.27 -9.37 -11.83
N ASP A 232 0.04 -8.89 -11.66
CA ASP A 232 -0.25 -7.67 -10.90
C ASP A 232 0.06 -7.84 -9.41
N LEU A 233 -0.28 -9.01 -8.84
CA LEU A 233 0.04 -9.33 -7.45
C LEU A 233 1.55 -9.35 -7.21
N GLU A 234 2.31 -10.03 -8.09
CA GLU A 234 3.76 -10.08 -7.99
C GLU A 234 4.39 -8.72 -8.30
N GLN A 235 3.81 -7.90 -9.19
CA GLN A 235 4.29 -6.55 -9.43
C GLN A 235 4.13 -5.67 -8.18
N GLY A 236 2.95 -5.66 -7.55
CA GLY A 236 2.72 -4.92 -6.31
C GLY A 236 3.70 -5.32 -5.21
N ARG A 237 3.93 -6.63 -5.02
CA ARG A 237 4.87 -7.16 -4.02
C ARG A 237 6.34 -6.88 -4.36
N ALA A 238 6.72 -7.00 -5.62
CA ALA A 238 8.09 -6.78 -6.07
C ALA A 238 8.50 -5.31 -6.00
N VAL A 239 7.56 -4.36 -6.03
CA VAL A 239 7.87 -2.94 -5.75
C VAL A 239 8.25 -2.75 -4.29
N ILE A 240 7.60 -3.47 -3.37
CA ILE A 240 7.87 -3.39 -1.93
C ILE A 240 9.17 -4.14 -1.58
N LEU A 241 9.37 -5.35 -2.11
CA LEU A 241 10.51 -6.22 -1.78
C LEU A 241 11.74 -6.00 -2.68
N GLY A 242 11.54 -5.71 -3.96
CA GLY A 242 12.63 -5.57 -4.93
C GLY A 242 13.60 -4.44 -4.59
N GLN A 243 13.15 -3.42 -3.85
CA GLN A 243 14.03 -2.34 -3.40
C GLN A 243 14.92 -2.73 -2.22
N LEU A 244 14.46 -3.67 -1.38
CA LEU A 244 15.24 -4.24 -0.28
C LEU A 244 16.28 -5.26 -0.79
N MET A 245 15.93 -6.02 -1.84
CA MET A 245 16.80 -7.06 -2.39
C MET A 245 17.91 -6.51 -3.29
N ASP A 246 17.66 -5.43 -4.03
CA ASP A 246 18.65 -4.79 -4.92
C ASP A 246 19.59 -3.83 -4.16
N GLY A 247 19.97 -4.15 -2.91
CA GLY A 247 20.69 -3.25 -2.02
C GLY A 247 22.20 -3.16 -2.31
N ARG A 248 22.73 -1.93 -2.40
CA ARG A 248 24.03 -1.46 -1.85
C ARG A 248 24.34 0.00 -2.24
N SER A 249 23.46 0.95 -1.93
CA SER A 249 23.84 2.36 -1.72
C SER A 249 22.61 3.17 -1.32
N ASP A 250 22.71 3.85 -0.18
CA ASP A 250 21.69 4.77 0.31
C ASP A 250 21.76 6.06 -0.53
N ILE A 251 20.85 6.19 -1.52
CA ILE A 251 20.70 7.37 -2.38
C ILE A 251 19.62 8.30 -1.79
N ALA A 252 19.02 7.93 -0.66
CA ALA A 252 17.97 8.72 -0.02
C ALA A 252 18.51 10.10 0.40
N GLY A 253 17.80 11.15 0.02
CA GLY A 253 18.21 12.56 0.23
C GLY A 253 18.82 13.26 -1.00
N TRP A 254 19.13 12.53 -2.08
CA TRP A 254 19.68 13.12 -3.31
C TRP A 254 18.61 13.72 -4.22
N ALA A 255 17.34 13.28 -4.16
CA ALA A 255 16.27 13.88 -4.94
C ALA A 255 16.01 15.34 -4.55
N THR A 256 16.00 15.62 -3.24
CA THR A 256 15.79 16.96 -2.69
C THR A 256 17.02 17.85 -2.92
N LYS A 257 18.23 17.29 -2.82
CA LYS A 257 19.49 18.04 -2.98
C LYS A 257 19.97 18.17 -4.43
N LYS A 258 19.62 17.24 -5.33
CA LYS A 258 20.11 17.15 -6.72
C LYS A 258 19.04 16.59 -7.70
N PRO A 259 17.96 17.34 -7.98
CA PRO A 259 16.84 16.89 -8.84
C PRO A 259 17.25 16.55 -10.27
N LYS A 260 18.30 17.19 -10.81
CA LYS A 260 18.85 16.87 -12.14
C LYS A 260 19.42 15.44 -12.21
N LEU A 261 19.98 14.94 -11.12
CA LEU A 261 20.56 13.59 -11.07
C LEU A 261 19.49 12.51 -10.99
N ALA A 262 18.41 12.76 -10.23
CA ALA A 262 17.24 11.88 -10.19
C ALA A 262 16.60 11.70 -11.58
N ARG A 263 16.44 12.80 -12.34
CA ARG A 263 15.98 12.75 -13.74
C ARG A 263 16.94 11.98 -14.64
N ARG A 264 18.26 12.11 -14.41
CA ARG A 264 19.29 11.37 -15.16
C ARG A 264 19.22 9.87 -14.87
N TYR A 265 18.99 9.47 -13.62
CA TYR A 265 18.82 8.07 -13.23
C TYR A 265 17.61 7.43 -13.93
N GLU A 266 16.44 8.08 -13.94
CA GLU A 266 15.27 7.56 -14.66
C GLU A 266 15.50 7.51 -16.18
N LYS A 267 16.15 8.53 -16.76
CA LYS A 267 16.55 8.48 -18.18
C LYS A 267 17.47 7.29 -18.47
N LEU A 268 18.43 6.99 -17.59
CA LEU A 268 19.34 5.86 -17.76
C LEU A 268 18.60 4.53 -17.66
N ARG A 269 17.71 4.37 -16.68
CA ARG A 269 16.86 3.17 -16.54
C ARG A 269 16.03 2.91 -17.79
N ASN A 270 15.47 3.96 -18.39
CA ASN A 270 14.73 3.85 -19.65
C ASN A 270 15.63 3.54 -20.84
N LYS A 271 16.88 4.03 -20.86
CA LYS A 271 17.87 3.64 -21.88
C LYS A 271 18.27 2.17 -21.77
N ILE A 272 18.53 1.66 -20.56
CA ILE A 272 18.86 0.24 -20.33
C ILE A 272 17.76 -0.66 -20.88
N ARG A 273 16.49 -0.28 -20.66
CA ARG A 273 15.34 -1.03 -21.18
C ARG A 273 15.18 -1.04 -22.71
N LYS A 274 15.95 -0.23 -23.43
CA LYS A 274 16.00 -0.25 -24.89
C LYS A 274 17.11 -1.15 -25.42
N ILE A 275 17.97 -1.69 -24.55
CA ILE A 275 19.02 -2.65 -24.93
C ILE A 275 18.36 -4.04 -25.09
N PRO A 276 18.60 -4.74 -26.22
CA PRO A 276 18.11 -6.11 -26.41
C PRO A 276 18.49 -7.03 -25.24
N GLY A 277 17.52 -7.75 -24.69
CA GLY A 277 17.68 -8.62 -23.51
C GLY A 277 17.52 -7.92 -22.16
N TYR A 278 17.43 -6.58 -22.11
CA TYR A 278 17.24 -5.78 -20.89
C TYR A 278 15.89 -5.06 -20.85
N GLU A 279 14.95 -5.40 -21.72
CA GLU A 279 13.61 -4.78 -21.82
C GLU A 279 12.85 -4.84 -20.50
N ARG A 280 13.17 -5.83 -19.66
CA ARG A 280 12.59 -6.06 -18.35
C ARG A 280 13.49 -5.65 -17.18
N PHE A 281 14.55 -4.87 -17.42
CA PHE A 281 15.39 -4.34 -16.35
C PHE A 281 14.54 -3.60 -15.29
N LEU A 282 14.63 -4.06 -14.04
CA LEU A 282 13.78 -3.60 -12.91
C LEU A 282 12.27 -3.65 -13.21
N ARG A 283 11.79 -4.65 -13.98
CA ARG A 283 10.37 -4.98 -14.17
C ARG A 283 10.04 -6.34 -13.51
N CYS A 284 8.75 -6.62 -13.35
CA CYS A 284 8.27 -7.90 -12.79
C CYS A 284 8.69 -9.09 -13.67
N GLN A 285 8.75 -10.29 -13.10
CA GLN A 285 9.02 -11.54 -13.81
C GLN A 285 7.90 -11.87 -14.80
N THR A 286 8.22 -12.64 -15.84
CA THR A 286 7.21 -13.22 -16.73
C THR A 286 6.59 -14.47 -16.09
N THR A 287 5.41 -14.86 -16.54
CA THR A 287 4.80 -16.14 -16.14
C THR A 287 5.69 -17.33 -16.46
N LYS A 288 6.47 -17.29 -17.56
CA LYS A 288 7.46 -18.31 -17.90
C LYS A 288 8.56 -18.42 -16.82
N GLN A 289 9.14 -17.28 -16.43
CA GLN A 289 10.16 -17.24 -15.35
C GLN A 289 9.58 -17.70 -14.01
N MET A 290 8.33 -17.33 -13.69
CA MET A 290 7.66 -17.79 -12.47
C MET A 290 7.47 -19.32 -12.47
N LYS A 291 7.12 -19.91 -13.61
CA LYS A 291 7.03 -21.38 -13.77
C LYS A 291 8.41 -22.05 -13.63
N GLU A 292 9.48 -21.42 -14.11
CA GLU A 292 10.85 -21.93 -13.95
C GLU A 292 11.26 -22.00 -12.47
N CYS A 293 10.85 -21.02 -11.65
CA CYS A 293 11.08 -21.03 -10.20
C CYS A 293 10.34 -22.18 -9.49
N ALA A 294 9.24 -22.67 -10.06
CA ALA A 294 8.45 -23.78 -9.53
C ALA A 294 9.01 -25.17 -9.87
N LYS A 295 10.16 -25.27 -10.56
CA LYS A 295 10.79 -26.57 -10.88
C LYS A 295 11.23 -27.35 -9.63
N GLY A 296 11.60 -26.65 -8.56
CA GLY A 296 12.04 -27.25 -7.29
C GLY A 296 10.92 -27.43 -6.25
N GLY A 297 9.66 -27.31 -6.65
CA GLY A 297 8.49 -27.38 -5.76
C GLY A 297 7.37 -26.44 -6.21
N SER A 298 6.12 -26.82 -5.96
CA SER A 298 4.97 -25.99 -6.34
C SER A 298 4.93 -24.70 -5.52
N ILE A 299 4.63 -23.58 -6.17
CA ILE A 299 4.42 -22.31 -5.48
C ILE A 299 2.93 -22.12 -5.29
N VAL A 300 2.52 -21.88 -4.05
CA VAL A 300 1.14 -21.64 -3.68
C VAL A 300 1.01 -20.24 -3.11
N ILE A 301 0.20 -19.42 -3.77
CA ILE A 301 -0.13 -18.08 -3.29
C ILE A 301 -1.56 -18.13 -2.74
N ILE A 302 -1.73 -17.83 -1.46
CA ILE A 302 -3.06 -17.67 -0.84
C ILE A 302 -3.39 -16.19 -0.80
N ASN A 303 -4.45 -15.79 -1.52
CA ASN A 303 -4.95 -14.43 -1.53
C ASN A 303 -6.27 -14.33 -0.78
N LEU A 304 -6.23 -13.69 0.39
CA LEU A 304 -7.38 -13.51 1.27
C LEU A 304 -7.67 -12.03 1.48
N THR A 305 -8.86 -11.61 1.05
CA THR A 305 -9.34 -10.22 1.11
C THR A 305 -10.81 -10.21 1.52
N GLU A 306 -11.33 -9.06 1.97
CA GLU A 306 -12.76 -8.86 2.23
C GLU A 306 -13.63 -9.13 0.98
N LEU A 307 -13.04 -9.02 -0.22
CA LEU A 307 -13.77 -9.25 -1.48
C LEU A 307 -13.99 -10.72 -1.78
N ARG A 308 -13.01 -11.57 -1.44
CA ARG A 308 -12.92 -13.00 -1.80
C ARG A 308 -11.61 -13.63 -1.36
N SER A 309 -11.62 -14.96 -1.43
CA SER A 309 -10.55 -15.86 -1.05
C SER A 309 -10.23 -16.85 -2.16
N ASP A 310 -8.96 -16.94 -2.53
CA ASP A 310 -8.48 -17.85 -3.57
C ASP A 310 -7.04 -18.30 -3.30
N ALA A 311 -6.68 -19.43 -3.89
CA ALA A 311 -5.29 -19.83 -4.08
C ALA A 311 -4.89 -19.78 -5.57
N ILE A 312 -3.66 -19.38 -5.84
CA ILE A 312 -3.01 -19.55 -7.15
C ILE A 312 -1.89 -20.56 -6.98
N ILE A 313 -2.00 -21.69 -7.70
CA ILE A 313 -0.93 -22.67 -7.83
C ILE A 313 -0.12 -22.33 -9.07
N VAL A 314 1.19 -22.20 -8.91
CA VAL A 314 2.16 -22.11 -9.99
C VAL A 314 3.02 -23.37 -9.97
N SER A 315 2.93 -24.15 -11.05
CA SER A 315 3.76 -25.32 -11.32
C SER A 315 4.52 -25.13 -12.63
N PRO A 316 5.52 -25.98 -12.95
CA PRO A 316 6.23 -25.91 -14.23
C PRO A 316 5.30 -26.02 -15.45
N THR A 317 4.19 -26.75 -15.31
CA THR A 317 3.25 -27.04 -16.39
C THR A 317 2.08 -26.06 -16.42
N ALA A 318 1.54 -25.66 -15.26
CA ALA A 318 0.27 -24.94 -15.18
C ALA A 318 0.30 -23.77 -14.18
N ILE A 319 -0.58 -22.80 -14.41
CA ILE A 319 -0.99 -21.81 -13.42
C ILE A 319 -2.48 -22.01 -13.22
N LYS A 320 -2.90 -22.39 -12.01
CA LYS A 320 -4.29 -22.77 -11.71
C LYS A 320 -4.83 -21.96 -10.53
N ARG A 321 -6.05 -21.48 -10.67
CA ARG A 321 -6.82 -20.87 -9.57
C ARG A 321 -7.61 -21.95 -8.83
N ILE A 322 -7.69 -21.81 -7.51
CA ILE A 322 -8.62 -22.53 -6.63
C ILE A 322 -9.42 -21.48 -5.89
N HIS A 323 -10.75 -21.59 -5.94
CA HIS A 323 -11.62 -20.76 -5.13
C HIS A 323 -11.75 -21.36 -3.73
N LEU A 324 -11.64 -20.53 -2.68
CA LEU A 324 -11.68 -20.95 -1.28
C LEU A 324 -12.86 -20.28 -0.55
N PRO A 325 -14.12 -20.66 -0.85
CA PRO A 325 -15.29 -19.97 -0.32
C PRO A 325 -15.39 -20.02 1.21
N ASP A 326 -14.90 -21.09 1.82
CA ASP A 326 -14.98 -21.30 3.27
C ASP A 326 -13.88 -20.57 4.05
N LEU A 327 -12.87 -20.00 3.36
CA LEU A 327 -11.84 -19.19 3.99
C LEU A 327 -12.36 -17.76 4.17
N SER A 328 -13.11 -17.51 5.24
CA SER A 328 -13.72 -16.19 5.51
C SER A 328 -12.71 -15.14 5.97
N ALA A 329 -12.84 -13.92 5.45
CA ALA A 329 -12.05 -12.76 5.89
C ALA A 329 -12.41 -12.30 7.31
N ASP A 330 -13.67 -12.46 7.73
CA ASP A 330 -14.14 -12.06 9.06
C ASP A 330 -13.60 -13.00 10.13
N GLU A 331 -13.65 -14.31 9.88
CA GLU A 331 -13.06 -15.32 10.76
C GLU A 331 -11.54 -15.16 10.83
N ALA A 332 -10.88 -14.96 9.68
CA ALA A 332 -9.45 -14.68 9.63
C ALA A 332 -9.06 -13.45 10.46
N THR A 333 -9.81 -12.35 10.34
CA THR A 333 -9.58 -11.14 11.12
C THR A 333 -9.73 -11.40 12.61
N THR A 334 -10.74 -12.17 13.01
CA THR A 334 -10.94 -12.60 14.40
C THR A 334 -9.74 -13.38 14.93
N TRP A 335 -9.23 -14.35 14.16
CA TRP A 335 -8.05 -15.13 14.53
C TRP A 335 -6.77 -14.29 14.60
N LEU A 336 -6.58 -13.37 13.67
CA LEU A 336 -5.40 -12.50 13.63
C LEU A 336 -5.37 -11.47 14.77
N ASN A 337 -6.55 -11.02 15.23
CA ASN A 337 -6.66 -10.12 16.37
C ASN A 337 -6.55 -10.84 17.73
N THR A 338 -6.52 -12.18 17.74
CA THR A 338 -6.38 -12.97 18.97
C THR A 338 -4.93 -12.93 19.47
N SER A 339 -4.73 -12.61 20.75
CA SER A 339 -3.39 -12.62 21.37
C SER A 339 -2.98 -14.03 21.80
N TRP A 340 -2.01 -14.58 21.06
CA TRP A 340 -1.45 -15.92 21.31
C TRP A 340 -0.38 -15.94 22.40
N THR A 341 0.11 -14.78 22.84
CA THR A 341 1.14 -14.65 23.89
C THR A 341 0.54 -14.22 25.22
N GLY A 342 1.04 -14.76 26.33
CA GLY A 342 0.68 -14.28 27.67
C GLY A 342 1.18 -15.18 28.79
N ARG A 343 0.53 -15.12 29.96
CA ARG A 343 0.98 -15.79 31.19
C ARG A 343 0.99 -17.32 31.06
N ARG A 344 1.94 -17.97 31.74
CA ARG A 344 2.11 -19.43 31.72
C ARG A 344 0.85 -20.20 32.15
N ALA A 345 0.10 -19.67 33.12
CA ALA A 345 -1.15 -20.28 33.61
C ALA A 345 -2.25 -20.37 32.53
N GLU A 346 -2.23 -19.49 31.53
CA GLU A 346 -3.23 -19.43 30.46
C GLU A 346 -2.83 -20.28 29.22
N ARG A 347 -1.62 -20.88 29.24
CA ARG A 347 -1.03 -21.58 28.09
C ARG A 347 -1.88 -22.75 27.59
N ALA A 348 -2.45 -23.55 28.50
CA ALA A 348 -3.27 -24.71 28.11
C ALA A 348 -4.54 -24.29 27.36
N ARG A 349 -5.25 -23.26 27.85
CA ARG A 349 -6.45 -22.71 27.19
C ARG A 349 -6.10 -22.12 25.82
N ARG A 350 -5.06 -21.29 25.74
CA ARG A 350 -4.62 -20.69 24.47
C ARG A 350 -4.18 -21.74 23.45
N ASN A 351 -3.48 -22.79 23.88
CA ASN A 351 -3.08 -23.87 22.98
C ASN A 351 -4.30 -24.58 22.37
N LYS A 352 -5.40 -24.77 23.14
CA LYS A 352 -6.66 -25.31 22.62
C LYS A 352 -7.29 -24.38 21.57
N GLU A 353 -7.33 -23.07 21.85
CA GLU A 353 -7.83 -22.06 20.90
C GLU A 353 -6.98 -22.01 19.62
N TYR A 354 -5.66 -22.12 19.75
CA TYR A 354 -4.74 -22.16 18.61
C TYR A 354 -4.93 -23.44 17.79
N ALA A 355 -5.18 -24.59 18.42
CA ALA A 355 -5.50 -25.82 17.71
C ALA A 355 -6.82 -25.70 16.92
N ILE A 356 -7.82 -24.99 17.45
CA ILE A 356 -9.07 -24.69 16.71
C ILE A 356 -8.76 -23.82 15.48
N TYR A 357 -7.95 -22.78 15.64
CA TYR A 357 -7.49 -21.95 14.51
C TYR A 357 -6.76 -22.78 13.43
N LEU A 358 -5.83 -23.64 13.82
CA LEU A 358 -5.09 -24.49 12.88
C LEU A 358 -5.98 -25.53 12.18
N SER A 359 -6.99 -26.06 12.89
CA SER A 359 -7.99 -26.97 12.34
C SER A 359 -8.91 -26.26 11.34
N TRP A 360 -9.32 -25.03 11.65
CA TRP A 360 -10.07 -24.18 10.73
C TRP A 360 -9.25 -23.88 9.47
N LEU A 361 -7.99 -23.44 9.61
CA LEU A 361 -7.10 -23.14 8.48
C LEU A 361 -6.82 -24.38 7.61
N TRP A 362 -6.73 -25.55 8.24
CA TRP A 362 -6.60 -26.83 7.55
C TRP A 362 -7.80 -27.12 6.65
N LYS A 363 -9.00 -27.09 7.22
CA LYS A 363 -10.24 -27.48 6.54
C LYS A 363 -10.61 -26.50 5.43
N THR A 364 -10.48 -25.21 5.68
CA THR A 364 -10.96 -24.14 4.78
C THR A 364 -9.97 -23.79 3.67
N CYS A 365 -8.67 -24.07 3.86
CA CYS A 365 -7.62 -23.64 2.94
C CYS A 365 -6.63 -24.76 2.59
N VAL A 366 -5.83 -25.21 3.57
CA VAL A 366 -4.64 -26.01 3.25
C VAL A 366 -5.02 -27.36 2.65
N LYS A 367 -5.97 -28.08 3.22
CA LYS A 367 -6.44 -29.37 2.68
C LYS A 367 -6.94 -29.24 1.25
N VAL A 368 -7.80 -28.25 0.97
CA VAL A 368 -8.34 -27.97 -0.37
C VAL A 368 -7.23 -27.74 -1.40
N VAL A 369 -6.19 -27.00 -1.01
CA VAL A 369 -5.04 -26.75 -1.89
C VAL A 369 -4.18 -28.00 -2.10
N LEU A 370 -3.92 -28.78 -1.05
CA LEU A 370 -3.11 -30.00 -1.16
C LEU A 370 -3.81 -31.07 -2.00
N ASP A 371 -5.12 -31.23 -1.86
CA ASP A 371 -5.90 -32.16 -2.68
C ASP A 371 -5.89 -31.74 -4.16
N ALA A 372 -5.97 -30.43 -4.44
CA ALA A 372 -5.82 -29.91 -5.80
C ALA A 372 -4.39 -30.10 -6.35
N LEU A 373 -3.35 -29.97 -5.52
CA LEU A 373 -1.96 -30.26 -5.90
C LEU A 373 -1.76 -31.74 -6.23
N ARG A 374 -2.31 -32.65 -5.42
CA ARG A 374 -2.28 -34.10 -5.68
C ARG A 374 -2.92 -34.43 -7.02
N ALA A 375 -4.09 -33.85 -7.30
CA ALA A 375 -4.77 -34.03 -8.58
C ALA A 375 -3.94 -33.54 -9.79
N LEU A 376 -3.12 -32.51 -9.62
CA LEU A 376 -2.24 -31.98 -10.66
C LEU A 376 -0.99 -32.83 -10.91
N HIS A 377 -0.40 -33.41 -9.85
CA HIS A 377 0.87 -34.12 -9.94
C HIS A 377 0.73 -35.63 -10.22
N LYS A 378 -0.48 -36.20 -10.07
CA LYS A 378 -0.75 -37.66 -10.21
C LYS A 378 0.37 -38.50 -9.58
N PRO A 379 0.61 -38.38 -8.26
CA PRO A 379 1.80 -38.93 -7.65
C PRO A 379 1.80 -40.46 -7.80
N THR A 380 2.90 -41.01 -8.29
CA THR A 380 3.16 -42.45 -8.30
C THR A 380 3.60 -42.97 -6.92
N VAL A 381 3.95 -42.09 -5.97
CA VAL A 381 4.47 -42.45 -4.64
C VAL A 381 4.00 -41.45 -3.56
N CYS A 382 3.81 -41.92 -2.32
CA CYS A 382 3.46 -41.16 -1.11
C CYS A 382 4.55 -40.21 -0.58
N GLU A 383 5.37 -39.60 -1.44
CA GLU A 383 6.38 -38.63 -0.99
C GLU A 383 5.76 -37.24 -0.71
N PRO A 384 6.21 -36.53 0.34
CA PRO A 384 5.68 -35.22 0.69
C PRO A 384 6.01 -34.18 -0.38
N PHE A 385 5.03 -33.35 -0.75
CA PHE A 385 5.22 -32.31 -1.76
C PHE A 385 6.06 -31.16 -1.21
N ARG A 386 7.04 -30.69 -1.97
CA ARG A 386 7.66 -29.40 -1.66
C ARG A 386 6.75 -28.26 -2.09
N VAL A 387 6.36 -27.42 -1.11
CA VAL A 387 5.45 -26.29 -1.31
C VAL A 387 6.08 -24.99 -0.81
N TRP A 388 6.06 -23.98 -1.66
CA TRP A 388 6.42 -22.60 -1.31
C TRP A 388 5.17 -21.78 -1.07
N TRP A 389 4.91 -21.43 0.19
CA TRP A 389 3.77 -20.63 0.62
C TRP A 389 4.04 -19.14 0.48
N ILE A 390 3.09 -18.43 -0.12
CA ILE A 390 3.07 -16.96 -0.23
C ILE A 390 1.70 -16.45 0.21
N GLY A 391 1.61 -15.82 1.37
CA GLY A 391 0.37 -15.19 1.84
C GLY A 391 0.17 -13.78 1.25
N SER A 392 -1.08 -13.42 0.94
CA SER A 392 -1.50 -12.08 0.48
C SER A 392 -2.67 -11.56 1.29
N GLY A 393 -2.72 -10.24 1.55
CA GLY A 393 -3.77 -9.65 2.36
C GLY A 393 -3.74 -10.23 3.77
N LEU A 394 -4.88 -10.67 4.29
CA LEU A 394 -4.98 -11.27 5.63
C LEU A 394 -4.22 -12.60 5.74
N ALA A 395 -3.97 -13.28 4.62
CA ALA A 395 -3.21 -14.53 4.59
C ALA A 395 -1.70 -14.36 4.82
N SER A 396 -1.18 -13.13 4.82
CA SER A 396 0.27 -12.85 4.85
C SER A 396 0.98 -13.38 6.11
N SER A 397 0.27 -13.51 7.23
CA SER A 397 0.81 -13.95 8.52
C SER A 397 0.30 -15.34 8.97
N MET A 398 -0.40 -16.07 8.09
CA MET A 398 -1.02 -17.34 8.46
C MET A 398 -0.03 -18.53 8.45
N PRO A 399 -0.07 -19.42 9.46
CA PRO A 399 0.86 -20.53 9.60
C PRO A 399 0.40 -21.77 8.82
N PHE A 400 0.25 -21.67 7.49
CA PHE A 400 -0.11 -22.80 6.60
C PHE A 400 0.65 -24.11 6.88
N HIS A 401 1.95 -24.05 7.19
CA HIS A 401 2.76 -25.23 7.52
C HIS A 401 2.31 -25.97 8.80
N ALA A 402 1.66 -25.26 9.73
CA ALA A 402 1.17 -25.81 10.99
C ALA A 402 -0.32 -26.15 10.94
N ALA A 403 -1.02 -25.82 9.85
CA ALA A 403 -2.43 -26.13 9.69
C ALA A 403 -2.64 -27.65 9.77
N GLY A 404 -3.57 -28.08 10.60
CA GLY A 404 -3.90 -29.49 10.75
C GLY A 404 -4.86 -29.79 11.88
N ILE A 405 -5.33 -31.04 11.90
CA ILE A 405 -6.05 -31.62 13.03
C ILE A 405 -4.99 -32.27 13.93
N HIS A 406 -4.70 -31.66 15.07
CA HIS A 406 -3.63 -32.06 15.99
C HIS A 406 -4.06 -33.05 17.08
N ASP A 407 -5.06 -33.88 16.78
CA ASP A 407 -5.46 -34.96 17.66
C ASP A 407 -4.41 -36.09 17.67
N PRO A 408 -4.23 -36.83 18.77
CA PRO A 408 -3.28 -37.93 18.83
C PRO A 408 -3.49 -38.96 17.71
N GLY A 409 -2.45 -39.21 16.91
CA GLY A 409 -2.49 -40.17 15.79
C GLY A 409 -2.99 -39.61 14.45
N SER A 410 -3.38 -38.34 14.39
CA SER A 410 -3.83 -37.71 13.14
C SER A 410 -2.67 -37.42 12.17
N THR A 411 -2.84 -37.81 10.91
CA THR A 411 -1.96 -37.45 9.78
C THR A 411 -2.57 -36.35 8.91
N GLU A 412 -3.71 -35.80 9.31
CA GLU A 412 -4.43 -34.70 8.66
C GLU A 412 -3.78 -33.36 9.01
N THR A 413 -2.49 -33.21 8.68
CA THR A 413 -1.73 -31.99 8.90
C THR A 413 -0.82 -31.67 7.71
N ALA A 414 -0.54 -30.39 7.50
CA ALA A 414 0.36 -29.93 6.44
C ALA A 414 1.77 -30.50 6.61
N TYR A 415 2.21 -30.67 7.86
CA TYR A 415 3.50 -31.23 8.23
C TYR A 415 3.69 -32.66 7.71
N HIS A 416 2.67 -33.53 7.82
CA HIS A 416 2.78 -34.91 7.32
C HIS A 416 2.74 -35.01 5.79
N GLN A 417 2.18 -34.01 5.11
CA GLN A 417 1.88 -34.07 3.68
C GLN A 417 2.83 -33.25 2.81
N THR A 418 3.58 -32.32 3.40
CA THR A 418 4.39 -31.36 2.65
C THR A 418 5.71 -30.99 3.31
N ILE A 419 6.71 -30.71 2.48
CA ILE A 419 7.89 -29.93 2.85
C ILE A 419 7.54 -28.47 2.59
N SER A 420 7.10 -27.78 3.64
CA SER A 420 6.64 -26.39 3.57
C SER A 420 7.79 -25.39 3.70
N SER A 421 7.81 -24.36 2.87
CA SER A 421 8.73 -23.22 2.97
C SER A 421 8.00 -21.92 2.64
N TYR A 422 8.45 -20.79 3.16
CA TYR A 422 7.82 -19.49 2.92
C TYR A 422 8.71 -18.60 2.09
N THR A 423 8.10 -17.82 1.20
CA THR A 423 8.78 -16.76 0.46
C THR A 423 7.86 -15.54 0.35
N PRO A 424 8.37 -14.31 0.47
CA PRO A 424 7.52 -13.12 0.42
C PRO A 424 7.07 -12.76 -1.00
N SER A 425 7.71 -13.32 -2.04
CA SER A 425 7.31 -13.20 -3.45
C SER A 425 7.99 -14.27 -4.30
N ILE A 426 7.51 -14.49 -5.53
CA ILE A 426 8.20 -15.36 -6.51
C ILE A 426 9.54 -14.75 -6.91
N LYS A 427 9.63 -13.42 -6.99
CA LYS A 427 10.90 -12.73 -7.26
C LYS A 427 11.94 -13.02 -6.19
N ALA A 428 11.53 -13.03 -4.92
CA ALA A 428 12.44 -13.33 -3.81
C ALA A 428 12.94 -14.78 -3.86
N LEU A 429 12.05 -15.72 -4.18
CA LEU A 429 12.41 -17.12 -4.39
C LEU A 429 13.42 -17.28 -5.54
N ALA A 430 13.16 -16.61 -6.66
CA ALA A 430 14.04 -16.65 -7.82
C ALA A 430 15.45 -16.14 -7.51
N HIS A 431 15.54 -15.04 -6.75
CA HIS A 431 16.83 -14.50 -6.32
C HIS A 431 17.58 -15.46 -5.40
N ALA A 432 16.88 -16.10 -4.45
CA ALA A 432 17.48 -17.10 -3.57
C ALA A 432 18.02 -18.30 -4.37
N GLN A 433 17.22 -18.85 -5.29
CA GLN A 433 17.63 -19.94 -6.18
C GLN A 433 18.77 -19.56 -7.11
N TRP A 434 18.81 -18.32 -7.62
CA TRP A 434 19.91 -17.84 -8.45
C TRP A 434 21.22 -17.76 -7.66
N LYS A 435 21.18 -17.25 -6.42
CA LYS A 435 22.35 -17.16 -5.56
C LYS A 435 22.94 -18.54 -5.23
N GLU A 436 22.07 -19.52 -4.98
CA GLU A 436 22.45 -20.92 -4.76
C GLU A 436 23.19 -21.51 -5.97
N ARG A 437 22.62 -21.38 -7.18
CA ARG A 437 23.28 -21.83 -8.43
C ARG A 437 24.61 -21.12 -8.70
N GLY A 438 24.73 -19.86 -8.31
CA GLY A 438 26.00 -19.11 -8.40
C GLY A 438 27.07 -19.60 -7.43
N CYS A 439 26.68 -20.15 -6.27
CA CYS A 439 27.58 -20.76 -5.30
C CYS A 439 28.04 -22.17 -5.74
N GLU A 440 27.18 -22.97 -6.36
CA GLU A 440 27.56 -24.31 -6.86
C GLU A 440 28.59 -24.26 -8.00
N ALA A 441 28.68 -23.16 -8.74
CA ALA A 441 29.68 -22.96 -9.78
C ALA A 441 31.09 -22.63 -9.22
N SER A 442 31.22 -22.39 -7.92
CA SER A 442 32.49 -22.12 -7.24
C SER A 442 32.93 -23.36 -6.47
N SER A 443 33.62 -24.26 -7.17
CA SER A 443 34.52 -25.24 -6.54
C SER A 443 35.38 -24.57 -5.45
N ASP A 444 35.47 -25.23 -4.31
CA ASP A 444 36.37 -25.08 -3.15
C ASP A 444 37.54 -24.05 -3.27
N ALA A 445 37.22 -22.77 -3.36
CA ALA A 445 38.22 -21.70 -3.29
C ALA A 445 37.78 -20.69 -2.24
N LEU A 446 38.31 -20.85 -1.03
CA LEU A 446 38.27 -19.81 0.00
C LEU A 446 39.17 -18.65 -0.45
N LEU A 447 38.58 -17.60 -1.02
CA LEU A 447 39.31 -16.36 -1.28
C LEU A 447 39.45 -15.56 0.03
N SER A 448 40.59 -15.74 0.71
CA SER A 448 41.00 -14.86 1.80
C SER A 448 41.73 -13.65 1.22
N VAL A 449 41.08 -12.48 1.24
CA VAL A 449 41.74 -11.21 0.91
C VAL A 449 42.25 -10.58 2.21
N THR A 450 43.55 -10.70 2.46
CA THR A 450 44.22 -9.95 3.52
C THR A 450 44.71 -8.62 2.94
N MET A 451 44.34 -7.51 3.57
CA MET A 451 44.97 -6.21 3.31
C MET A 451 46.03 -5.97 4.38
N PRO A 452 47.33 -5.87 4.03
CA PRO A 452 48.40 -5.60 5.00
C PRO A 452 48.26 -4.22 5.66
N THR A 453 47.60 -3.28 4.98
CA THR A 453 47.37 -1.91 5.45
C THR A 453 45.98 -1.46 5.04
N THR A 454 45.10 -1.23 6.02
CA THR A 454 43.80 -0.60 5.82
C THR A 454 44.02 0.89 5.55
N PRO A 455 43.63 1.44 4.38
CA PRO A 455 43.70 2.87 4.14
C PRO A 455 42.83 3.59 5.20
N PRO A 456 43.27 4.74 5.72
CA PRO A 456 42.41 5.56 6.58
C PRO A 456 41.13 5.88 5.80
N ILE A 457 39.98 5.78 6.48
CA ILE A 457 38.64 5.98 5.91
C ILE A 457 38.53 7.43 5.40
N GLY A 458 38.99 7.65 4.16
CA GLY A 458 38.82 8.85 3.35
C GLY A 458 37.56 8.70 2.51
N GLY A 459 36.69 9.70 2.57
CA GLY A 459 35.29 9.62 2.17
C GLY A 459 35.01 9.07 0.75
N LYS A 460 33.83 8.45 0.65
CA LYS A 460 33.11 7.87 -0.50
C LYS A 460 33.11 8.65 -1.83
N ALA A 461 33.75 9.81 -1.91
CA ALA A 461 33.93 10.58 -3.14
C ALA A 461 34.99 9.94 -4.07
N GLN A 462 36.06 9.36 -3.51
CA GLN A 462 37.19 8.85 -4.28
C GLN A 462 36.87 7.53 -5.03
N GLU A 463 36.03 6.67 -4.45
CA GLU A 463 35.56 5.45 -5.13
C GLU A 463 34.63 5.74 -6.33
N MET A 464 33.94 6.89 -6.35
CA MET A 464 33.05 7.25 -7.46
C MET A 464 33.77 7.91 -8.63
N GLU A 465 34.90 8.59 -8.41
CA GLU A 465 35.73 9.11 -9.51
C GLU A 465 36.36 7.97 -10.32
N MET A 466 36.76 6.88 -9.67
CA MET A 466 37.29 5.68 -10.35
C MET A 466 36.25 4.91 -11.16
N LEU A 467 34.95 5.09 -10.89
CA LEU A 467 33.88 4.46 -11.67
C LEU A 467 33.38 5.33 -12.83
N LEU A 468 33.83 6.59 -12.91
CA LEU A 468 33.42 7.56 -13.92
C LEU A 468 34.53 7.92 -14.92
N SER A 469 35.76 7.44 -14.71
CA SER A 469 36.80 7.27 -15.74
C SER A 469 36.54 6.00 -16.53
#